data_AF-U5XHW7-F1
#
_entry.id   AF-U5XHW7-F1
#
_cell.length_a   1.000
_cell.length_b   1.000
_cell.length_c   1.000
_cell.angle_alpha   90.00
_cell.angle_beta   90.00
_cell.angle_gamma   90.00
#
_symmetry.space_group_name_H-M   'P 1'
#
loop_
_entity.id
_entity.type
_entity.pdbx_description
1 polymer ?
#
loop_
_entity_poly.entity_id
_entity_poly.type
_entity_poly.pdbx_seq_one_letter_code
_entity_poly.pdbx_strand_id
1 'polypeptide(L)'
;YGLPAMERQNVKILTEATVQKILFSTSDNGAMAVGAEAKIDGQTVTAKARREVILTAGAVNTPKLLELSGIGDKERLEQLSIPVIVENSNVGENLQDHLMTGISFEVKSGIATGDPLLRQEPEAIQTAFQLYTEQKTGPMTIGGIQSS
;
A
#
# COMPACT_ATOMS: atom_id res chain seq x y z
N TYR A 1 -12.74 -7.53 1.58
CA TYR A 1 -13.59 -6.47 0.99
C TYR A 1 -13.58 -6.45 -0.54
N GLY A 2 -12.43 -6.61 -1.21
CA GLY A 2 -12.35 -6.55 -2.68
C GLY A 2 -13.20 -7.56 -3.44
N LEU A 3 -12.99 -8.87 -3.22
CA LEU A 3 -13.72 -9.93 -3.95
C LEU A 3 -15.25 -9.78 -3.89
N PRO A 4 -15.89 -9.58 -2.71
CA PRO A 4 -17.33 -9.34 -2.66
C PRO A 4 -17.78 -8.02 -3.30
N ALA A 5 -16.92 -6.99 -3.34
CA ALA A 5 -17.28 -5.72 -3.96
C ALA A 5 -17.30 -5.80 -5.49
N MET A 6 -16.51 -6.69 -6.10
CA MET A 6 -16.46 -6.89 -7.55
C MET A 6 -17.74 -7.45 -8.15
N GLU A 7 -18.58 -8.10 -7.34
CA GLU A 7 -19.88 -8.63 -7.79
C GLU A 7 -20.91 -7.51 -8.04
N ARG A 8 -20.65 -6.29 -7.55
CA ARG A 8 -21.58 -5.16 -7.68
C ARG A 8 -21.35 -4.42 -8.99
N GLN A 9 -22.41 -4.25 -9.79
CA GLN A 9 -22.35 -3.60 -11.11
C GLN A 9 -21.87 -2.13 -11.08
N ASN A 10 -22.02 -1.45 -9.95
CA ASN A 10 -21.61 -0.05 -9.77
C ASN A 10 -20.17 0.11 -9.23
N VAL A 11 -19.43 -0.98 -9.04
CA VAL A 11 -18.03 -0.97 -8.60
C VAL A 11 -17.14 -1.44 -9.73
N LYS A 12 -16.05 -0.71 -9.97
CA LYS A 12 -14.98 -1.13 -10.86
C LYS A 12 -13.68 -1.12 -10.07
N ILE A 13 -12.96 -2.24 -10.13
CA ILE A 13 -11.62 -2.37 -9.54
C ILE A 13 -10.64 -2.50 -10.70
N LEU A 14 -9.64 -1.64 -10.72
CA LEU A 14 -8.54 -1.68 -11.68
C LEU A 14 -7.27 -2.04 -10.91
N THR A 15 -6.66 -3.17 -11.24
CA THR A 15 -5.34 -3.59 -10.75
C THR A 15 -4.27 -3.20 -11.74
N GLU A 16 -2.99 -3.32 -11.35
CA GLU A 16 -1.85 -2.88 -12.20
C GLU A 16 -1.99 -1.41 -12.66
N ALA A 17 -2.73 -0.60 -11.88
CA ALA A 17 -3.10 0.76 -12.19
C ALA A 17 -2.47 1.73 -11.18
N THR A 18 -1.30 2.27 -11.53
CA THR A 18 -0.57 3.17 -10.63
C THR A 18 -1.01 4.60 -10.87
N VAL A 19 -1.71 5.21 -9.90
CA VAL A 19 -2.06 6.64 -9.95
C VAL A 19 -0.79 7.49 -9.86
N GLN A 20 -0.63 8.42 -10.81
CA GLN A 20 0.55 9.29 -10.92
C GLN A 20 0.25 10.72 -10.50
N LYS A 21 -0.99 11.18 -10.68
CA LYS A 21 -1.38 12.57 -10.43
C LYS A 21 -2.89 12.70 -10.19
N ILE A 22 -3.28 13.62 -9.31
CA ILE A 22 -4.66 14.07 -9.13
C ILE A 22 -4.89 15.31 -10.00
N LEU A 23 -6.03 15.34 -10.68
CA LEU A 23 -6.43 16.42 -11.56
C LEU A 23 -7.32 17.40 -10.81
N PHE A 24 -7.06 18.70 -10.98
CA PHE A 24 -7.80 19.77 -10.34
C PHE A 24 -8.43 20.73 -11.35
N SER A 25 -9.59 21.26 -11.00
CA SER A 25 -10.18 22.46 -11.58
C SER A 25 -10.04 23.59 -10.57
N THR A 26 -9.38 24.67 -10.95
CA THR A 26 -9.14 25.84 -10.11
C THR A 26 -10.10 26.97 -10.49
N SER A 27 -10.67 27.63 -9.48
CA SER A 27 -11.55 28.79 -9.61
C SER A 27 -11.30 29.76 -8.45
N ASP A 28 -12.01 30.89 -8.43
CA ASP A 28 -11.94 31.86 -7.32
C ASP A 28 -12.30 31.24 -5.95
N ASN A 29 -13.04 30.13 -5.95
CA ASN A 29 -13.42 29.38 -4.74
C ASN A 29 -12.39 28.30 -4.33
N GLY A 30 -11.22 28.24 -5.00
CA GLY A 30 -10.16 27.30 -4.72
C GLY A 30 -10.05 26.15 -5.74
N ALA A 31 -9.34 25.08 -5.34
CA ALA A 31 -9.06 23.92 -6.18
C ALA A 31 -9.99 22.75 -5.85
N MET A 32 -10.65 22.20 -6.86
CA MET A 32 -11.53 21.04 -6.75
C MET A 32 -10.93 19.85 -7.50
N ALA A 33 -10.79 18.69 -6.85
CA ALA A 33 -10.35 17.47 -7.50
C ALA A 33 -11.42 16.96 -8.47
N VAL A 34 -11.05 16.72 -9.73
CA VAL A 34 -11.96 16.30 -10.81
C VAL A 34 -11.63 14.92 -11.38
N GLY A 35 -10.57 14.28 -10.88
CA GLY A 35 -10.15 12.97 -11.33
C GLY A 35 -8.70 12.66 -10.99
N ALA A 36 -8.18 11.62 -11.61
CA ALA A 36 -6.79 11.19 -11.49
C ALA A 36 -6.27 10.63 -12.82
N GLU A 37 -4.97 10.74 -13.02
CA GLU A 37 -4.23 10.05 -14.07
C GLU A 37 -3.54 8.84 -13.48
N ALA A 38 -3.71 7.70 -14.14
CA ALA A 38 -3.07 6.45 -13.77
C ALA A 38 -2.34 5.85 -14.98
N LYS A 39 -1.24 5.16 -14.70
CA LYS A 39 -0.54 4.35 -15.69
C LYS A 39 -1.07 2.91 -15.62
N ILE A 40 -1.59 2.42 -16.73
CA ILE A 40 -2.15 1.07 -16.90
C ILE A 40 -1.56 0.50 -18.20
N ASP A 41 -0.91 -0.65 -18.12
CA ASP A 41 -0.27 -1.31 -19.28
C ASP A 41 0.65 -0.38 -20.10
N GLY A 42 1.38 0.49 -19.40
CA GLY A 42 2.29 1.45 -20.02
C GLY A 42 1.62 2.73 -20.55
N GLN A 43 0.29 2.79 -20.60
CA GLN A 43 -0.48 3.93 -21.10
C GLN A 43 -1.01 4.80 -19.97
N THR A 44 -1.06 6.11 -20.19
CA THR A 44 -1.71 7.04 -19.27
C THR A 44 -3.21 7.08 -19.53
N VAL A 45 -3.99 6.77 -18.50
CA VAL A 45 -5.46 6.75 -18.53
C VAL A 45 -6.00 7.75 -17.51
N THR A 46 -6.96 8.57 -17.94
CA THR A 46 -7.63 9.54 -17.06
C THR A 46 -8.95 8.98 -16.53
N ALA A 47 -9.07 8.89 -15.20
CA ALA A 47 -10.31 8.58 -14.51
C ALA A 47 -10.94 9.86 -13.96
N LYS A 48 -12.13 10.25 -14.46
CA LYS A 48 -12.85 11.44 -14.00
C LYS A 48 -13.77 11.12 -12.83
N ALA A 49 -13.81 12.00 -11.83
CA ALA A 49 -14.69 11.92 -10.68
C ALA A 49 -15.78 12.99 -10.75
N ARG A 50 -17.04 12.61 -10.50
CA ARG A 50 -18.17 13.55 -10.45
C ARG A 50 -18.41 14.18 -9.08
N ARG A 51 -17.86 13.57 -8.03
CA ARG A 51 -18.06 13.99 -6.64
C ARG A 51 -16.72 14.21 -5.97
N GLU A 52 -16.01 13.12 -5.71
CA GLU A 52 -14.83 13.14 -4.86
C GLU A 52 -13.76 12.19 -5.38
N VAL A 53 -12.51 12.51 -5.03
CA VAL A 53 -11.35 11.62 -5.17
C VAL A 53 -10.85 11.32 -3.76
N ILE A 54 -10.89 10.05 -3.36
CA ILE A 54 -10.49 9.62 -2.02
C ILE A 54 -9.11 8.97 -2.11
N LEU A 55 -8.14 9.49 -1.37
CA LEU A 55 -6.77 8.96 -1.33
C LEU A 55 -6.63 7.92 -0.23
N THR A 56 -6.23 6.72 -0.61
CA THR A 56 -5.96 5.60 0.31
C THR A 56 -4.65 4.89 -0.07
N ALA A 57 -3.64 5.65 -0.49
CA ALA A 57 -2.37 5.10 -0.98
C ALA A 57 -1.39 4.72 0.16
N GLY A 58 -1.83 4.82 1.42
CA GLY A 58 -1.02 4.57 2.61
C GLY A 58 -0.18 5.78 3.03
N ALA A 59 0.45 5.69 4.21
CA ALA A 59 1.16 6.79 4.86
C ALA A 59 2.35 7.34 4.05
N VAL A 60 2.97 6.51 3.21
CA VAL A 60 4.12 6.89 2.37
C VAL A 60 3.68 7.46 1.03
N ASN A 61 2.79 6.78 0.30
CA ASN A 61 2.47 7.20 -1.07
C ASN A 61 1.39 8.30 -1.14
N THR A 62 0.55 8.46 -0.13
CA THR A 62 -0.45 9.54 -0.11
C THR A 62 0.20 10.93 -0.12
N PRO A 63 1.15 11.29 0.78
CA PRO A 63 1.79 12.59 0.75
C PRO A 63 2.60 12.80 -0.55
N LYS A 64 3.31 11.77 -1.03
CA LYS A 64 3.99 11.80 -2.33
C LYS A 64 3.05 12.13 -3.48
N LEU A 65 1.88 11.49 -3.54
CA LEU A 65 0.90 11.74 -4.60
C LEU A 65 0.29 13.14 -4.50
N LEU A 66 0.06 13.66 -3.28
CA LEU A 66 -0.37 15.04 -3.07
C LEU A 66 0.67 16.03 -3.61
N GLU A 67 1.95 15.84 -3.26
CA GLU A 67 3.04 16.71 -3.74
C GLU A 67 3.16 16.66 -5.27
N LEU A 68 3.19 15.47 -5.88
CA LEU A 68 3.19 15.30 -7.34
C LEU A 68 1.98 15.94 -8.05
N SER A 69 0.90 16.16 -7.30
CA SER A 69 -0.32 16.80 -7.79
C SER A 69 -0.38 18.31 -7.50
N GLY A 70 0.67 18.88 -6.90
CA GLY A 70 0.78 20.30 -6.58
C GLY A 70 0.23 20.70 -5.21
N ILE A 71 0.08 19.75 -4.28
CA ILE A 71 -0.32 20.03 -2.89
C ILE A 71 0.83 19.69 -1.95
N GLY A 72 1.49 20.69 -1.39
CA GLY A 72 2.69 20.48 -0.57
C GLY A 72 3.43 21.76 -0.21
N ASP A 73 4.65 21.61 0.30
CA ASP A 73 5.55 22.71 0.59
C ASP A 73 5.92 23.48 -0.69
N LYS A 74 5.69 24.79 -0.71
CA LYS A 74 5.85 25.60 -1.92
C LYS A 74 7.28 25.58 -2.45
N GLU A 75 8.27 25.78 -1.59
CA GLU A 75 9.68 25.84 -2.01
C GLU A 75 10.13 24.49 -2.58
N ARG A 76 9.77 23.39 -1.92
CA ARG A 76 10.04 22.02 -2.40
C ARG A 76 9.41 21.76 -3.76
N LEU A 77 8.13 22.11 -3.93
CA LEU A 77 7.41 21.90 -5.19
C LEU A 77 8.02 22.73 -6.33
N GLU A 78 8.34 24.00 -6.07
CA GLU A 78 8.99 24.89 -7.05
C GLU A 78 10.38 24.38 -7.47
N GLN A 79 11.19 23.89 -6.52
CA GLN A 79 12.49 23.26 -6.81
C GLN A 79 12.38 22.04 -7.72
N LEU A 80 11.28 21.30 -7.62
CA LEU A 80 10.98 20.13 -8.46
C LEU A 80 10.21 20.48 -9.74
N SER A 81 10.03 21.77 -10.04
CA SER A 81 9.24 22.26 -11.19
C SER A 81 7.79 21.75 -11.19
N ILE A 82 7.21 21.55 -10.00
CA ILE A 82 5.82 21.15 -9.83
C ILE A 82 4.98 22.42 -9.57
N PRO A 83 3.96 22.72 -10.40
CA PRO A 83 3.07 23.84 -10.14
C PRO A 83 2.33 23.68 -8.81
N VAL A 84 2.37 24.72 -7.98
CA VAL A 84 1.66 24.74 -6.69
C VAL A 84 0.18 25.05 -6.93
N ILE A 85 -0.68 24.11 -6.55
CA ILE A 85 -2.14 24.23 -6.58
C ILE A 85 -2.67 24.61 -5.19
N VAL A 86 -2.14 23.97 -4.15
CA VAL A 86 -2.42 24.31 -2.74
C VAL A 86 -1.12 24.25 -1.96
N GLU A 87 -0.73 25.37 -1.36
CA GLU A 87 0.40 25.41 -0.46
C GLU A 87 0.03 24.79 0.90
N ASN A 88 0.73 23.72 1.27
CA ASN A 88 0.60 23.07 2.57
C ASN A 88 1.90 22.36 2.93
N SER A 89 2.74 23.01 3.73
CA SER A 89 4.03 22.48 4.17
C SER A 89 3.94 21.29 5.12
N ASN A 90 2.75 20.90 5.60
CA ASN A 90 2.59 19.73 6.48
C ASN A 90 2.47 18.40 5.72
N VAL A 91 2.34 18.44 4.39
CA VAL A 91 2.23 17.22 3.58
C VAL A 91 3.52 16.43 3.70
N GLY A 92 3.45 15.24 4.31
CA GLY A 92 4.58 14.32 4.45
C GLY A 92 5.44 14.49 5.71
N GLU A 93 5.25 15.55 6.49
CA GLU A 93 6.22 15.91 7.55
C GLU A 93 6.02 15.21 8.90
N ASN A 94 4.81 14.70 9.18
CA ASN A 94 4.48 14.08 10.48
C ASN A 94 4.45 12.54 10.40
N LEU A 95 5.46 11.94 9.76
CA LEU A 95 5.58 10.48 9.72
C LEU A 95 5.92 9.94 11.12
N GLN A 96 5.08 9.02 11.59
CA GLN A 96 5.30 8.29 12.82
C GLN A 96 5.30 6.80 12.49
N ASP A 97 6.27 6.10 13.08
CA ASP A 97 6.37 4.65 12.96
C ASP A 97 6.84 4.07 14.30
N HIS A 98 6.52 2.81 14.53
CA HIS A 98 6.98 2.08 15.69
C HIS A 98 8.28 1.37 15.33
N LEU A 99 9.40 1.91 15.83
CA LEU A 99 10.69 1.25 15.68
C LEU A 99 10.65 -0.14 16.32
N MET A 100 11.01 -1.16 15.55
CA MET A 100 11.06 -2.54 16.00
C MET A 100 12.49 -3.03 16.06
N THR A 101 12.83 -3.75 17.14
CA THR A 101 14.08 -4.49 17.28
C THR A 101 13.76 -5.95 17.58
N GLY A 102 14.54 -6.87 17.01
CA GLY A 102 14.39 -8.31 17.23
C GLY A 102 15.54 -8.82 18.09
N ILE A 103 15.21 -9.66 19.07
CA ILE A 103 16.20 -10.42 19.85
C ILE A 103 15.85 -11.89 19.70
N SER A 104 16.84 -12.70 19.30
CA SER A 104 16.69 -14.15 19.14
C SER A 104 17.47 -14.87 20.23
N PHE A 105 16.91 -15.98 20.71
CA PHE A 105 17.53 -16.86 21.69
C PHE A 105 17.57 -18.28 21.16
N GLU A 106 18.60 -19.03 21.56
CA GLU A 106 18.68 -20.45 21.26
C GLU A 106 17.63 -21.23 22.06
N VAL A 107 16.89 -22.09 21.37
CA VAL A 107 15.94 -23.01 22.01
C VAL A 107 16.64 -24.32 22.37
N LYS A 108 16.11 -25.03 23.37
CA LYS A 108 16.56 -26.39 23.67
C LYS A 108 16.32 -27.31 22.47
N SER A 109 17.18 -28.31 22.28
CA SER A 109 16.99 -29.33 21.26
C SER A 109 15.63 -30.03 21.39
N GLY A 110 14.99 -30.30 20.25
CA GLY A 110 13.67 -30.92 20.19
C GLY A 110 12.48 -29.95 20.30
N ILE A 111 12.72 -28.67 20.60
CA ILE A 111 11.69 -27.64 20.49
C ILE A 111 11.49 -27.31 19.01
N ALA A 112 10.25 -27.45 18.53
CA ALA A 112 9.89 -27.07 17.18
C ALA A 112 9.94 -25.55 17.03
N THR A 113 10.60 -25.07 15.97
CA THR A 113 10.69 -23.66 15.62
C THR A 113 10.33 -23.48 14.14
N GLY A 114 10.15 -22.22 13.73
CA GLY A 114 10.01 -21.87 12.31
C GLY A 114 11.32 -21.92 11.52
N ASP A 115 12.48 -22.19 12.16
CA ASP A 115 13.79 -22.08 11.52
C ASP A 115 13.95 -22.95 10.26
N PRO A 116 13.52 -24.23 10.23
CA PRO A 116 13.63 -25.04 9.02
C PRO A 116 12.85 -24.45 7.84
N LEU A 117 11.68 -23.83 8.09
CA LEU A 117 10.90 -23.15 7.06
C LEU A 117 11.57 -21.87 6.59
N LEU A 118 12.12 -21.07 7.51
CA LEU A 118 12.86 -19.85 7.18
C LEU A 118 14.13 -20.15 6.37
N ARG A 119 14.82 -21.26 6.67
CA ARG A 119 15.97 -21.75 5.90
C ARG A 119 15.61 -22.48 4.61
N GLN A 120 14.32 -22.66 4.35
CA GLN A 120 13.78 -23.34 3.16
C GLN A 120 14.25 -24.80 3.03
N GLU A 121 14.27 -25.52 4.15
CA GLU A 121 14.61 -26.95 4.14
C GLU A 121 13.52 -27.76 3.39
N PRO A 122 13.88 -28.58 2.37
CA PRO A 122 12.89 -29.19 1.47
C PRO A 122 11.84 -30.06 2.16
N GLU A 123 12.25 -30.88 3.12
CA GLU A 123 11.35 -31.77 3.87
C GLU A 123 10.36 -30.96 4.71
N ALA A 124 10.83 -29.94 5.43
CA ALA A 124 9.98 -29.06 6.23
C ALA A 124 8.94 -28.33 5.37
N ILE A 125 9.33 -27.80 4.22
CA ILE A 125 8.42 -27.18 3.25
C ILE A 125 7.39 -28.20 2.77
N GLN A 126 7.84 -29.37 2.32
CA GLN A 126 6.95 -30.40 1.77
C GLN A 126 5.92 -30.86 2.81
N THR A 127 6.34 -31.17 4.03
CA THR A 127 5.43 -31.54 5.13
C THR A 127 4.45 -30.42 5.45
N ALA A 128 4.91 -29.17 5.51
CA ALA A 128 4.02 -28.02 5.79
C ALA A 128 2.97 -27.83 4.68
N PHE A 129 3.35 -27.97 3.41
CA PHE A 129 2.43 -27.93 2.28
C PHE A 129 1.42 -29.09 2.30
N GLN A 130 1.87 -30.29 2.63
CA GLN A 130 1.01 -31.47 2.69
C GLN A 130 -0.06 -31.31 3.77
N LEU A 131 0.34 -30.97 5.01
CA LEU A 131 -0.58 -30.72 6.13
C LEU A 131 -1.62 -29.65 5.80
N TYR A 132 -1.19 -28.56 5.16
CA TYR A 132 -2.09 -27.49 4.75
C TYR A 132 -3.08 -27.92 3.66
N THR A 133 -2.60 -28.66 2.67
CA THR A 133 -3.42 -29.05 1.51
C THR A 133 -4.46 -30.09 1.89
N GLU A 134 -4.03 -31.12 2.62
CA GLU A 134 -4.85 -32.28 2.97
C GLU A 134 -5.77 -32.01 4.17
N GLN A 135 -5.27 -31.31 5.19
CA GLN A 135 -5.94 -31.22 6.49
C GLN A 135 -6.27 -29.79 6.91
N LYS A 136 -5.78 -28.77 6.20
CA LYS A 136 -5.87 -27.36 6.62
C LYS A 136 -5.26 -27.12 8.00
N THR A 137 -4.18 -27.83 8.31
CA THR A 137 -3.43 -27.71 9.57
C THR A 137 -1.95 -27.40 9.30
N GLY A 138 -1.18 -27.25 10.38
CA GLY A 138 0.27 -27.13 10.33
C GLY A 138 0.79 -25.70 10.18
N PRO A 139 2.11 -25.55 9.93
CA PRO A 139 2.81 -24.27 10.06
C PRO A 139 2.31 -23.16 9.12
N MET A 140 1.68 -23.51 8.01
CA MET A 140 1.16 -22.54 7.03
C MET A 140 -0.15 -21.87 7.49
N THR A 141 -0.73 -22.32 8.61
CA THR A 141 -2.00 -21.80 9.15
C THR A 141 -1.82 -20.87 10.34
N ILE A 142 -0.57 -20.69 10.78
CA ILE A 142 -0.20 -19.91 11.97
C ILE A 142 0.62 -18.68 11.55
N GLY A 143 0.42 -17.56 12.26
CA GLY A 143 1.26 -16.37 12.08
C GLY A 143 2.67 -16.58 12.63
N GLY A 144 3.64 -15.80 12.14
CA GLY A 144 5.05 -15.90 12.54
C GLY A 144 5.37 -15.48 13.98
N ILE A 145 4.37 -15.03 14.74
CA ILE A 145 4.49 -14.75 16.18
C ILE A 145 3.64 -15.77 16.91
N GLN A 146 4.31 -16.67 17.63
CA GLN A 146 3.65 -17.62 18.52
C GLN A 146 4.20 -17.44 19.93
N SER A 147 3.29 -17.29 20.90
CA SER A 147 3.58 -17.59 22.31
C SER A 147 2.99 -18.96 22.60
N SER A 148 3.82 -19.93 22.97
CA SER A 148 3.38 -21.20 23.53
C SER A 148 3.08 -21.10 25.02
#